data_AF-A0A544YTY7-F1
#
_entry.id   AF-A0A544YTY7-F1
#
_cell.length_a   1.000
_cell.length_b   1.000
_cell.length_c   1.000
_cell.angle_alpha   90.00
_cell.angle_beta   90.00
_cell.angle_gamma   90.00
#
_symmetry.space_group_name_H-M   'P 1'
#
loop_
_entity.id
_entity.type
_entity.pdbx_description
1 polymer ?
#
loop_
_entity_poly.entity_id
_entity_poly.type
_entity_poly.pdbx_seq_one_letter_code
_entity_poly.pdbx_strand_id
1 'polypeptide(L)'
;MDANSQVAAELLKALMRTAARFSEMGRSVSRDFFPHVRAEPVSDLAGPVVRLGAALALPGHDLVFETAVAAGEGMFSVRGGLVLDGEEEILVLPPVETADATACAALLDRYVDELTTPARWHVQRLIESCEEDS
;
A
#
# COMPACT_ATOMS: atom_id res chain seq x y z
N MET A 1 -27.30 -17.39 -2.03
CA MET A 1 -26.02 -16.95 -1.46
C MET A 1 -26.32 -16.40 -0.09
N ASP A 2 -25.59 -16.82 0.95
CA ASP A 2 -25.81 -16.32 2.32
C ASP A 2 -25.10 -14.97 2.55
N ALA A 3 -25.47 -14.29 3.62
CA ALA A 3 -24.95 -12.96 3.96
C ALA A 3 -23.42 -12.98 4.18
N ASN A 4 -22.89 -14.06 4.76
CA ASN A 4 -21.46 -14.21 5.00
C ASN A 4 -20.67 -14.32 3.68
N SER A 5 -21.20 -15.05 2.70
CA SER A 5 -20.62 -15.18 1.37
C SER A 5 -20.62 -13.85 0.61
N GLN A 6 -21.68 -13.04 0.76
CA GLN A 6 -21.73 -11.70 0.18
C GLN A 6 -20.67 -10.78 0.79
N VAL A 7 -20.54 -10.79 2.12
CA VAL A 7 -19.56 -9.97 2.84
C VAL A 7 -18.13 -10.35 2.44
N ALA A 8 -17.82 -11.65 2.37
CA ALA A 8 -16.53 -12.13 1.92
C ALA A 8 -16.21 -11.69 0.47
N ALA A 9 -17.19 -11.72 -0.42
CA ALA A 9 -17.03 -11.28 -1.80
C ALA A 9 -16.78 -9.76 -1.89
N GLU A 10 -17.45 -8.94 -1.08
CA GLU A 10 -17.19 -7.49 -1.04
C GLU A 10 -15.80 -7.17 -0.50
N LEU A 11 -15.35 -7.87 0.55
CA LEU A 11 -13.99 -7.70 1.08
C LEU A 11 -12.94 -8.10 0.04
N LEU A 12 -13.14 -9.23 -0.66
CA LEU A 12 -12.23 -9.65 -1.73
C LEU A 12 -12.16 -8.60 -2.85
N LYS A 13 -13.29 -8.02 -3.26
CA LYS A 13 -13.31 -6.92 -4.24
C LYS A 13 -12.55 -5.70 -3.72
N ALA A 14 -12.67 -5.37 -2.45
CA ALA A 14 -11.93 -4.28 -1.83
C ALA A 14 -10.43 -4.54 -1.88
N LEU A 15 -9.97 -5.73 -1.46
CA LEU A 15 -8.56 -6.13 -1.53
C LEU A 15 -8.02 -6.09 -2.97
N MET A 16 -8.76 -6.62 -3.94
CA MET A 16 -8.36 -6.57 -5.35
C MET A 16 -8.26 -5.13 -5.88
N ARG A 17 -9.20 -4.27 -5.49
CA ARG A 17 -9.18 -2.84 -5.85
C ARG A 17 -7.99 -2.13 -5.22
N THR A 18 -7.72 -2.36 -3.94
CA THR A 18 -6.55 -1.85 -3.22
C THR A 18 -5.25 -2.26 -3.92
N ALA A 19 -5.09 -3.54 -4.24
CA ALA A 19 -3.93 -4.06 -4.96
C ALA A 19 -3.75 -3.38 -6.33
N ALA A 20 -4.85 -3.20 -7.08
CA ALA A 20 -4.84 -2.54 -8.37
C ALA A 20 -4.41 -1.07 -8.26
N ARG A 21 -4.85 -0.35 -7.22
CA ARG A 21 -4.48 1.06 -6.98
C ARG A 21 -2.99 1.21 -6.67
N PHE A 22 -2.41 0.34 -5.82
CA PHE A 22 -0.96 0.34 -5.59
C PHE A 22 -0.18 0.03 -6.86
N SER A 23 -0.63 -0.97 -7.63
CA SER A 23 0.01 -1.34 -8.90
C SER A 23 -0.05 -0.20 -9.92
N GLU A 24 -1.20 0.47 -10.04
CA GLU A 24 -1.36 1.62 -10.94
C GLU A 24 -0.47 2.79 -10.53
N MET A 25 -0.41 3.09 -9.23
CA MET A 25 0.48 4.12 -8.71
C MET A 25 1.95 3.80 -9.04
N GLY A 26 2.42 2.58 -8.74
CA GLY A 26 3.79 2.16 -9.05
C GLY A 26 4.11 2.23 -10.54
N ARG A 27 3.19 1.77 -11.41
CA ARG A 27 3.36 1.86 -12.87
C ARG A 27 3.41 3.30 -13.36
N SER A 28 2.53 4.17 -12.85
CA SER A 28 2.53 5.59 -13.21
C SER A 28 3.85 6.23 -12.85
N VAL A 29 4.34 6.07 -11.61
CA VAL A 29 5.61 6.64 -11.17
C VAL A 29 6.79 6.08 -11.98
N SER A 30 6.86 4.76 -12.17
CA SER A 30 7.93 4.14 -12.97
C SER A 30 7.95 4.66 -14.41
N ARG A 31 6.78 4.99 -14.98
CA ARG A 31 6.68 5.60 -16.32
C ARG A 31 7.09 7.07 -16.31
N ASP A 32 6.66 7.84 -15.31
CA ASP A 32 6.93 9.28 -15.18
C ASP A 32 8.45 9.53 -15.03
N PHE A 33 9.16 8.64 -14.34
CA PHE A 33 10.59 8.77 -14.02
C PHE A 33 11.45 7.66 -14.66
N PHE A 34 11.02 7.10 -15.79
CA PHE A 34 11.81 6.09 -16.51
C PHE A 34 13.13 6.69 -17.03
N PRO A 35 14.28 5.99 -16.95
CA PRO A 35 14.49 4.61 -16.45
C PRO A 35 14.86 4.50 -14.96
N HIS A 36 14.78 5.60 -14.21
CA HIS A 36 15.34 5.72 -12.87
C HIS A 36 14.52 5.01 -11.79
N VAL A 37 13.19 4.91 -11.97
CA VAL A 37 12.31 4.25 -11.00
C VAL A 37 11.80 2.92 -11.54
N ARG A 38 11.97 1.85 -10.77
CA ARG A 38 11.36 0.53 -11.02
C ARG A 38 10.35 0.22 -9.92
N ALA A 39 9.20 -0.33 -10.31
CA ALA A 39 8.14 -0.66 -9.37
C ALA A 39 7.87 -2.17 -9.35
N GLU A 40 7.74 -2.71 -8.14
CA GLU A 40 7.34 -4.09 -7.90
C GLU A 40 6.12 -4.11 -6.96
N PRO A 41 5.09 -4.93 -7.23
CA PRO A 41 3.95 -5.02 -6.34
C PRO A 41 4.34 -5.77 -5.05
N VAL A 42 3.90 -5.24 -3.91
CA VAL A 42 3.87 -6.01 -2.67
C VAL A 42 2.51 -6.69 -2.59
N SER A 43 2.51 -8.01 -2.66
CA SER A 43 1.32 -8.82 -2.47
C SER A 43 1.71 -10.15 -1.86
N ASP A 44 1.40 -10.32 -0.58
CA ASP A 44 1.62 -11.59 0.11
C ASP A 44 0.41 -11.98 0.98
N LEU A 45 0.30 -13.29 1.21
CA LEU A 45 -0.66 -13.89 2.11
C LEU A 45 0.13 -14.69 3.16
N ALA A 46 0.23 -14.15 4.36
CA ALA A 46 0.94 -14.75 5.48
C ALA A 46 -0.07 -15.16 6.56
N GLY A 47 -0.66 -16.35 6.41
CA GLY A 47 -1.68 -16.85 7.34
C GLY A 47 -2.93 -15.97 7.32
N PRO A 48 -3.38 -15.41 8.46
CA PRO A 48 -4.56 -14.55 8.52
C PRO A 48 -4.31 -13.11 8.04
N VAL A 49 -3.11 -12.80 7.56
CA VAL A 49 -2.70 -11.45 7.16
C VAL A 49 -2.51 -11.37 5.65
N VAL A 50 -3.08 -10.34 5.04
CA VAL A 50 -2.88 -9.96 3.63
C VAL A 50 -2.10 -8.65 3.60
N ARG A 51 -0.96 -8.61 2.90
CA ARG A 51 -0.21 -7.37 2.63
C ARG A 51 -0.40 -6.95 1.18
N LEU A 52 -0.66 -5.66 0.97
CA LEU A 52 -0.86 -5.04 -0.34
C LEU A 52 -0.11 -3.72 -0.40
N GLY A 53 0.69 -3.50 -1.43
CA GLY A 53 1.50 -2.28 -1.53
C GLY A 53 2.32 -2.22 -2.82
N ALA A 54 3.30 -1.35 -2.83
CA ALA A 54 4.33 -1.29 -3.85
C ALA A 54 5.70 -1.03 -3.23
N ALA A 55 6.72 -1.65 -3.81
CA ALA A 55 8.12 -1.35 -3.58
C ALA A 55 8.66 -0.63 -4.82
N LEU A 56 9.32 0.50 -4.60
CA LEU A 56 9.94 1.29 -5.65
C LEU A 56 11.45 1.30 -5.41
N ALA A 57 12.21 0.87 -6.41
CA ALA A 57 13.64 1.06 -6.46
C ALA A 57 13.94 2.37 -7.19
N LEU A 58 14.68 3.25 -6.53
CA LEU A 58 15.15 4.54 -7.02
C LEU A 58 16.69 4.56 -7.04
N PRO A 59 17.33 5.55 -7.69
CA PRO A 59 18.79 5.70 -7.61
C PRO A 59 19.23 5.90 -6.15
N GLY A 60 19.90 4.90 -5.58
CA GLY A 60 20.44 4.96 -4.22
C GLY A 60 19.42 4.77 -3.09
N HIS A 61 18.13 4.57 -3.42
CA HIS A 61 17.07 4.48 -2.43
C HIS A 61 16.03 3.39 -2.76
N ASP A 62 15.41 2.82 -1.74
CA ASP A 62 14.27 1.92 -1.84
C ASP A 62 13.09 2.48 -1.03
N LEU A 63 11.91 2.60 -1.65
CA LEU A 63 10.70 3.10 -1.02
C LEU A 63 9.62 2.02 -1.01
N VAL A 64 9.14 1.63 0.17
CA VAL A 64 8.06 0.66 0.32
C VAL A 64 6.86 1.32 0.98
N PHE A 65 5.68 1.18 0.39
CA PHE A 65 4.43 1.61 1.01
C PHE A 65 3.37 0.53 0.86
N GLU A 66 2.75 0.18 1.98
CA GLU A 66 1.84 -0.96 2.04
C GLU A 66 0.77 -0.80 3.11
N THR A 67 -0.32 -1.52 2.91
CA THR A 67 -1.34 -1.80 3.93
C THR A 67 -1.33 -3.30 4.23
N ALA A 68 -1.62 -3.64 5.47
CA ALA A 68 -1.80 -5.01 5.92
C ALA A 68 -3.16 -5.16 6.60
N VAL A 69 -3.90 -6.20 6.22
CA VAL A 69 -5.18 -6.57 6.83
C VAL A 69 -5.05 -7.92 7.48
N ALA A 70 -5.26 -8.00 8.78
CA ALA A 70 -5.39 -9.25 9.52
C ALA A 70 -6.86 -9.54 9.82
N ALA A 71 -7.28 -10.80 9.74
CA ALA A 71 -8.60 -11.25 10.17
C ALA A 71 -8.48 -12.30 11.29
N GLY A 72 -9.10 -12.03 12.45
CA GLY A 72 -9.05 -12.92 13.61
C GLY A 72 -10.15 -12.60 14.62
N GLU A 73 -10.67 -13.63 15.31
CA GLU A 73 -11.65 -13.48 16.40
C GLU A 73 -12.90 -12.65 16.05
N GLY A 74 -13.30 -12.63 14.76
CA GLY A 74 -14.43 -11.84 14.28
C GLY A 74 -14.14 -10.36 14.06
N MET A 75 -12.86 -9.96 14.09
CA MET A 75 -12.40 -8.61 13.81
C MET A 75 -11.39 -8.57 12.66
N PHE A 76 -11.36 -7.42 11.99
CA PHE A 76 -10.34 -7.02 11.03
C PHE A 76 -9.42 -6.00 11.70
N SER A 77 -8.11 -6.17 11.54
CA SER A 77 -7.11 -5.17 11.92
C SER A 77 -6.44 -4.64 10.65
N VAL A 78 -6.48 -3.33 10.44
CA VAL A 78 -5.87 -2.67 9.29
C VAL A 78 -4.75 -1.76 9.78
N ARG A 79 -3.56 -1.94 9.21
CA ARG A 79 -2.39 -1.08 9.43
C ARG A 79 -1.80 -0.68 8.10
N GLY A 80 -1.09 0.44 8.05
CA GLY A 80 -0.39 0.88 6.84
C GLY A 80 0.84 1.68 7.20
N GLY A 81 1.83 1.62 6.32
CA GLY A 81 3.10 2.27 6.55
C GLY A 81 3.85 2.57 5.27
N LEU A 82 4.81 3.48 5.40
CA LEU A 82 5.72 3.89 4.35
C LEU A 82 7.14 3.94 4.93
N VAL A 83 8.06 3.22 4.30
CA VAL A 83 9.44 3.02 4.73
C VAL A 83 10.38 3.45 3.60
N LEU A 84 11.43 4.19 3.95
CA LEU A 84 12.54 4.54 3.07
C LEU A 84 13.78 3.77 3.53
N ASP A 85 14.48 3.14 2.58
CA ASP A 85 15.77 2.45 2.75
C ASP A 85 15.80 1.35 3.82
N GLY A 86 14.63 0.80 4.16
CA GLY A 86 14.51 -0.20 5.23
C GLY A 86 14.80 0.36 6.63
N GLU A 87 14.84 1.68 6.79
CA GLU A 87 15.04 2.38 8.06
C GLU A 87 13.71 2.57 8.83
N GLU A 88 13.61 3.64 9.63
CA GLU A 88 12.38 3.98 10.36
C GLU A 88 11.21 4.30 9.41
N GLU A 89 9.99 3.92 9.82
CA GLU A 89 8.77 4.25 9.09
C GLU A 89 8.59 5.78 9.03
N ILE A 90 8.73 6.35 7.84
CA ILE A 90 8.55 7.78 7.60
C ILE A 90 7.07 8.19 7.62
N LEU A 91 6.17 7.22 7.47
CA LEU A 91 4.75 7.38 7.79
C LEU A 91 4.22 6.08 8.40
N VAL A 92 3.54 6.22 9.54
CA VAL A 92 2.78 5.16 10.18
C VAL A 92 1.32 5.57 10.23
N LEU A 93 0.45 4.80 9.58
CA LEU A 93 -0.99 4.98 9.74
C LEU A 93 -1.44 4.27 11.02
N PRO A 94 -2.30 4.91 11.84
CA PRO A 94 -2.74 4.34 13.09
C PRO A 94 -3.43 2.99 12.86
N PRO A 95 -3.13 1.93 13.64
CA PRO A 95 -3.84 0.68 13.49
C PRO A 95 -5.32 0.86 13.86
N VAL A 96 -6.22 0.34 13.02
CA VAL A 96 -7.67 0.39 13.25
C VAL A 96 -8.25 -1.01 13.24
N GLU A 97 -9.05 -1.31 14.26
CA GLU A 97 -9.79 -2.56 14.38
C GLU A 97 -11.28 -2.34 14.09
N THR A 98 -11.90 -3.28 13.39
CA THR A 98 -13.34 -3.24 13.10
C THR A 98 -13.91 -4.64 12.93
N ALA A 99 -15.12 -4.87 13.46
CA ALA A 99 -15.88 -6.10 13.17
C ALA A 99 -16.71 -5.99 11.87
N ASP A 100 -16.82 -4.79 11.29
CA ASP A 100 -17.57 -4.54 10.06
C ASP A 100 -16.63 -4.59 8.84
N ALA A 101 -16.90 -5.53 7.94
CA ALA A 101 -16.18 -5.70 6.69
C ALA A 101 -16.35 -4.50 5.73
N THR A 102 -17.49 -3.81 5.77
CA THR A 102 -17.73 -2.59 4.98
C THR A 102 -16.83 -1.47 5.46
N ALA A 103 -16.73 -1.29 6.79
CA ALA A 103 -15.79 -0.35 7.38
C ALA A 103 -14.33 -0.75 7.08
N CYS A 104 -13.99 -2.03 7.10
CA CYS A 104 -12.67 -2.52 6.69
C CYS A 104 -12.35 -2.17 5.23
N ALA A 105 -13.30 -2.36 4.31
CA ALA A 105 -13.14 -1.99 2.90
C ALA A 105 -12.95 -0.48 2.71
N ALA A 106 -13.70 0.35 3.45
CA ALA A 106 -13.55 1.79 3.42
C ALA A 106 -12.19 2.25 3.98
N LEU A 107 -11.70 1.60 5.05
CA LEU A 107 -10.37 1.84 5.60
C LEU A 107 -9.25 1.52 4.61
N LEU A 108 -9.37 0.39 3.89
CA LEU A 108 -8.45 0.02 2.83
C LEU A 108 -8.37 1.10 1.74
N ASP A 109 -9.52 1.58 1.27
CA ASP A 109 -9.57 2.63 0.24
C ASP A 109 -8.93 3.93 0.74
N ARG A 110 -9.17 4.30 2.00
CA ARG A 110 -8.58 5.48 2.65
C ARG A 110 -7.05 5.34 2.82
N TYR A 111 -6.58 4.19 3.28
CA TYR A 111 -5.14 3.99 3.55
C TYR A 111 -4.33 4.00 2.26
N VAL A 112 -4.90 3.50 1.16
CA VAL A 112 -4.26 3.65 -0.16
C VAL A 112 -4.04 5.13 -0.50
N ASP A 113 -5.04 5.99 -0.31
CA ASP A 113 -4.88 7.43 -0.59
C ASP A 113 -3.85 8.10 0.32
N GLU A 114 -3.88 7.77 1.61
CA GLU A 114 -2.96 8.32 2.61
C GLU A 114 -1.51 7.84 2.42
N LEU A 115 -1.29 6.68 1.80
CA LEU A 115 0.05 6.15 1.51
C LEU A 115 0.57 6.61 0.15
N THR A 116 -0.28 6.58 -0.89
CA THR A 116 0.16 6.86 -2.26
C THR A 116 0.51 8.33 -2.47
N THR A 117 -0.19 9.25 -1.79
CA THR A 117 0.08 10.70 -1.86
C THR A 117 1.50 11.04 -1.39
N PRO A 118 1.92 10.73 -0.15
CA PRO A 118 3.27 10.99 0.30
C PRO A 118 4.32 10.17 -0.46
N ALA A 119 4.02 8.92 -0.85
CA ALA A 119 4.95 8.12 -1.66
C ALA A 119 5.33 8.83 -2.97
N ARG A 120 4.35 9.39 -3.70
CA ARG A 120 4.62 10.15 -4.93
C ARG A 120 5.55 11.33 -4.67
N TRP A 121 5.27 12.06 -3.60
CA TRP A 121 6.04 13.25 -3.23
C TRP A 121 7.49 12.89 -2.86
N HIS A 122 7.69 11.81 -2.10
CA HIS A 122 9.04 11.32 -1.77
C HIS A 122 9.82 10.92 -3.02
N VAL A 123 9.20 10.19 -3.95
CA VAL A 123 9.86 9.82 -5.21
C VAL A 123 10.30 11.06 -5.98
N GLN A 124 9.41 12.05 -6.14
CA GLN A 124 9.75 13.28 -6.86
C GLN A 124 10.96 13.97 -6.22
N ARG A 125 10.96 14.13 -4.89
CA ARG A 125 12.06 14.78 -4.17
C ARG A 125 13.39 14.04 -4.31
N LEU A 126 13.38 12.71 -4.24
CA LEU A 126 14.58 11.89 -4.32
C LEU A 126 15.19 11.92 -5.73
N ILE A 127 14.35 11.96 -6.76
CA ILE A 127 14.81 12.12 -8.14
C ILE A 127 15.41 13.50 -8.36
N GLU A 128 14.72 14.56 -7.94
CA GLU A 128 15.22 15.95 -8.05
C GLU A 128 16.59 16.11 -7.35
N SER A 129 16.77 15.55 -6.14
CA SER A 129 18.06 15.62 -5.45
C SER A 129 19.20 14.87 -6.17
N CYS A 130 18.89 13.77 -6.88
CA CYS A 130 19.91 13.05 -7.64
C CYS A 130 20.38 13.84 -8.87
N GLU A 131 19.51 14.64 -9.48
CA GLU A 131 19.83 15.47 -10.64
C GLU A 131 20.70 16.68 -10.26
N GLU A 132 20.53 17.23 -9.04
CA GLU A 132 21.31 18.37 -8.54
C GLU A 132 22.77 18.00 -8.18
N ASP A 133 23.01 16.74 -7.82
CA ASP A 133 24.33 16.23 -7.42
C ASP A 133 25.16 15.65 -8.60
N SER A 134 24.62 15.68 -9.84
CA SER A 134 25.22 15.12 -11.07
C SER A 134 25.93 16.16 -11.94
#